data_AF-A0A3D1WRI8-F1
#
_entry.id   AF-A0A3D1WRI8-F1
#
_cell.length_a   1.000
_cell.length_b   1.000
_cell.length_c   1.000
_cell.angle_alpha   90.00
_cell.angle_beta   90.00
_cell.angle_gamma   90.00
#
_symmetry.space_group_name_H-M   'P 1'
#
loop_
_entity.id
_entity.type
_entity.pdbx_description
1 polymer ?
#
loop_
_entity_poly.entity_id
_entity_poly.type
_entity_poly.pdbx_seq_one_letter_code
_entity_poly.pdbx_strand_id
1 'polypeptide(L)' 'MNIVTAAAKGDRLETLKAMRELIARQLDSCESGRDMASLSKRLIEVMDEIDAIEADANPTDMDAVFDEL' A
#
# COMPACT_ATOMS: atom_id res chain seq x y z
N MET A 1 2.69 5.88 -12.75
CA MET A 1 2.07 7.22 -12.63
C MET A 1 2.61 7.88 -11.35
N ASN A 2 2.84 9.19 -11.30
CA ASN A 2 3.32 9.82 -10.05
C ASN A 2 2.15 10.24 -9.14
N ILE A 3 2.43 10.43 -7.85
CA ILE A 3 1.41 10.71 -6.82
C ILE A 3 0.58 11.96 -7.12
N VAL A 4 1.20 13.02 -7.63
CA VAL A 4 0.52 14.29 -7.95
C VAL A 4 -0.54 14.08 -9.03
N THR A 5 -0.17 13.36 -10.09
CA THR A 5 -1.09 13.12 -11.20
C THR A 5 -2.19 12.15 -10.80
N ALA A 6 -1.88 11.12 -10.01
CA ALA A 6 -2.87 10.14 -9.54
C ALA A 6 -3.92 10.80 -8.63
N ALA A 7 -3.47 11.62 -7.67
CA ALA A 7 -4.34 12.36 -6.78
C ALA A 7 -5.25 13.35 -7.54
N ALA A 8 -4.71 14.03 -8.56
CA ALA A 8 -5.48 14.97 -9.38
C ALA A 8 -6.60 14.30 -10.18
N LYS A 9 -6.46 13.01 -10.53
CA LYS A 9 -7.49 12.24 -11.24
C LYS A 9 -8.56 11.65 -10.31
N GLY A 10 -8.35 11.72 -8.99
CA GLY A 10 -9.27 11.10 -8.02
C GLY A 10 -9.25 9.58 -8.03
N ASP A 11 -8.25 8.96 -8.66
CA ASP A 11 -8.09 7.51 -8.67
C ASP A 11 -7.39 7.08 -7.37
N ARG A 12 -8.19 6.51 -6.48
CA ARG A 12 -7.74 6.11 -5.15
C ARG A 12 -6.68 5.01 -5.20
N LEU A 13 -6.89 3.98 -6.02
CA LEU A 13 -5.97 2.84 -6.12
C LEU A 13 -4.63 3.26 -6.73
N GLU A 14 -4.67 4.05 -7.81
CA GLU A 14 -3.45 4.57 -8.42
C GLU A 14 -2.71 5.55 -7.50
N THR A 15 -3.44 6.31 -6.67
CA THR A 15 -2.83 7.19 -5.67
C THR A 15 -2.09 6.36 -4.60
N LEU A 16 -2.71 5.29 -4.11
CA LEU A 16 -2.09 4.39 -3.12
C LEU A 16 -0.87 3.65 -3.70
N LYS A 17 -0.96 3.16 -4.94
CA LYS A 17 0.17 2.52 -5.64
C LYS A 17 1.36 3.48 -5.81
N ALA A 18 1.08 4.74 -6.17
CA ALA A 18 2.12 5.77 -6.27
C ALA A 18 2.69 6.16 -4.89
N MET A 19 1.86 6.18 -3.83
CA MET A 19 2.33 6.40 -2.45
C MET A 19 3.24 5.29 -1.96
N ARG A 20 2.89 4.02 -2.23
CA ARG A 20 3.73 2.86 -1.90
C ARG A 20 5.13 2.99 -2.51
N GLU A 21 5.20 3.33 -3.80
CA GLU A 21 6.49 3.52 -4.49
C GLU A 21 7.31 4.67 -3.88
N LEU A 22 6.66 5.80 -3.55
CA LEU A 22 7.33 6.93 -2.94
C LEU A 22 7.91 6.58 -1.56
N ILE A 23 7.12 5.91 -0.72
CA ILE A 23 7.55 5.53 0.64
C ILE A 23 8.69 4.52 0.58
N ALA A 24 8.61 3.52 -0.31
CA ALA A 24 9.69 2.55 -0.51
C ALA A 24 11.01 3.25 -0.90
N ARG A 25 10.98 4.20 -1.83
CA ARG A 25 12.16 4.99 -2.20
C ARG A 25 12.71 5.82 -1.04
N GLN A 26 11.83 6.39 -0.21
CA GLN A 26 12.26 7.15 0.97
C GLN A 26 12.93 6.24 2.01
N LEU A 27 12.40 5.03 2.23
CA LEU A 27 12.99 4.02 3.12
C LEU A 27 14.38 3.60 2.68
N ASP A 28 14.60 3.37 1.37
CA ASP A 28 15.93 3.00 0.84
C ASP A 28 17.02 4.05 1.14
N SER A 29 16.63 5.31 1.26
CA SER A 29 17.52 6.44 1.59
C SER A 29 17.42 6.93 3.03
N CYS A 30 16.66 6.26 3.89
CA CYS A 30 16.34 6.76 5.22
C CYS A 30 17.46 6.47 6.23
N GLU A 31 18.15 7.51 6.69
CA GLU A 31 19.22 7.39 7.71
C GLU A 31 18.71 7.55 9.15
N SER A 32 17.51 8.10 9.33
CA SER A 32 16.89 8.36 10.63
C SER A 32 16.06 7.16 11.09
N GLY A 33 16.42 6.54 12.21
CA GLY A 33 15.66 5.41 12.76
C GLY A 33 14.22 5.75 13.16
N ARG A 34 13.95 7.01 13.52
CA ARG A 34 12.59 7.49 13.83
C ARG A 34 11.73 7.57 12.57
N ASP A 35 12.30 8.13 11.51
CA ASP A 35 11.61 8.26 10.23
C ASP A 35 11.41 6.89 9.59
N MET A 36 12.39 6.00 9.72
CA MET A 36 12.29 4.60 9.28
C MET A 36 11.09 3.90 9.90
N ALA A 37 10.87 4.04 11.21
CA ALA A 37 9.72 3.46 11.90
C ALA A 37 8.39 4.05 11.40
N SER A 38 8.32 5.37 11.23
CA SER A 38 7.12 6.04 10.73
C SER A 38 6.81 5.67 9.28
N LEU A 39 7.83 5.63 8.41
CA LEU A 39 7.69 5.28 6.99
C LEU A 39 7.32 3.81 6.82
N SER A 40 7.92 2.91 7.61
CA SER A 40 7.60 1.48 7.58
C SER A 40 6.14 1.24 7.98
N LYS A 41 5.69 1.88 9.05
CA LYS A 41 4.28 1.81 9.46
C LYS A 41 3.35 2.31 8.35
N ARG A 42 3.69 3.45 7.74
CA ARG A 42 2.87 4.02 6.67
C ARG A 42 2.85 3.12 5.42
N LEU A 43 3.95 2.46 5.11
CA LEU A 43 4.02 1.52 4.00
C LEU A 43 3.08 0.33 4.22
N ILE A 44 3.08 -0.25 5.42
CA ILE A 44 2.18 -1.35 5.79
C ILE A 44 0.72 -0.92 5.61
N GLU A 45 0.32 0.21 6.19
CA GLU A 45 -1.05 0.73 6.06
C GLU A 45 -1.48 0.92 4.60
N VAL A 46 -0.58 1.40 3.73
CA VAL A 46 -0.87 1.58 2.30
C VAL A 46 -1.00 0.25 1.57
N MET A 47 -0.19 -0.76 1.92
CA MET A 47 -0.28 -2.09 1.32
C MET A 47 -1.59 -2.78 1.72
N ASP A 48 -1.93 -2.78 3.00
CA ASP A 48 -3.18 -3.37 3.51
C ASP A 48 -4.41 -2.75 2.80
N GLU A 49 -4.38 -1.44 2.55
CA GLU A 49 -5.46 -0.74 1.88
C GLU A 49 -5.52 -1.03 0.37
N ILE A 50 -4.38 -1.25 -0.29
CA ILE A 50 -4.35 -1.73 -1.68
C ILE A 50 -4.96 -3.13 -1.75
N ASP A 51 -4.54 -4.02 -0.87
CA ASP A 51 -5.00 -5.41 -0.83
C ASP A 51 -6.52 -5.47 -0.59
N ALA A 52 -7.05 -4.64 0.31
CA ALA A 52 -8.50 -4.53 0.54
C ALA A 52 -9.27 -4.09 -0.72
N ILE A 53 -8.79 -3.05 -1.43
CA ILE A 53 -9.44 -2.57 -2.67
C ILE A 53 -9.36 -3.63 -3.77
N GLU A 54 -8.22 -4.33 -3.89
CA GLU A 54 -8.03 -5.36 -4.92
C GLU A 54 -8.84 -6.63 -4.61
N ALA A 55 -9.00 -7.00 -3.34
CA ALA A 55 -9.89 -8.07 -2.91
C ALA A 55 -11.36 -7.74 -3.18
N ASP A 56 -11.80 -6.51 -2.90
CA ASP A 56 -13.16 -6.05 -3.24
C ASP A 56 -13.41 -6.06 -4.76
N ALA A 57 -12.37 -5.77 -5.56
CA ALA A 57 -12.45 -5.78 -7.02
C ALA A 57 -12.45 -7.19 -7.62
N ASN A 58 -11.94 -8.19 -6.90
CA ASN A 58 -11.91 -9.58 -7.34
C ASN A 58 -12.22 -10.54 -6.17
N PRO A 59 -13.51 -10.77 -5.87
CA PRO A 59 -13.96 -11.48 -4.66
C PRO A 59 -13.74 -13.01 -4.67
N THR A 60 -12.73 -13.54 -5.37
CA THR A 60 -12.46 -14.97 -5.39
C THR A 60 -11.91 -15.48 -4.05
N ASP A 61 -12.85 -16.00 -3.24
CA ASP A 61 -12.79 -17.07 -2.23
C ASP A 61 -11.56 -17.14 -1.30
N MET A 62 -11.64 -16.43 -0.17
CA MET A 62 -10.71 -16.58 0.96
C MET A 62 -11.30 -17.39 2.13
N ASP A 63 -12.28 -18.26 1.86
CA ASP A 63 -12.89 -19.16 2.85
C ASP A 63 -12.26 -20.58 2.88
N ALA A 64 -11.31 -20.91 1.98
CA ALA A 64 -10.82 -22.28 1.83
C ALA A 64 -9.53 -22.64 2.60
N VAL A 65 -8.91 -21.72 3.36
CA VAL A 65 -7.54 -21.94 3.88
C VAL A 65 -7.48 -22.30 5.38
N PHE A 66 -8.59 -22.23 6.13
CA PHE A 66 -8.58 -22.44 7.58
C PHE A 66 -9.25 -23.72 8.11
N ASP A 67 -9.69 -24.65 7.25
CA ASP A 67 -10.42 -25.87 7.68
C ASP A 67 -9.55 -27.15 7.80
N GLU A 68 -8.21 -27.03 7.77
CA GLU A 68 -7.29 -28.14 8.07
C GLU A 68 -6.29 -27.77 9.19
N LEU A 69 -6.76 -27.72 10.44
CA LEU A 69 -5.95 -27.91 11.65
C LEU A 69 -6.72 -28.69 12.74
#